data_AF-A0A367FNE8-F1
#
_entry.id   AF-A0A367FNE8-F1
#
_cell.length_a   1.000
_cell.length_b   1.000
_cell.length_c   1.000
_cell.angle_alpha   90.00
_cell.angle_beta   90.00
_cell.angle_gamma   90.00
#
_symmetry.space_group_name_H-M   'P 1'
#
loop_
_entity.id
_entity.type
_entity.pdbx_description
1 polymer ?
#
loop_
_entity_poly.entity_id
_entity_poly.type
_entity_poly.pdbx_seq_one_letter_code
_entity_poly.pdbx_strand_id
1 'polypeptide(L)'
;MLIQLTMRKAHGLPMPGSPVDGIRIMALLPSRWHKDLTQATGDIVIRVRTDESTTTAQVRAVVTEILTNPEVDNWELVTCRTLLAKNHEEDAAEGGNQ
;
A
#
# COMPACT_ATOMS: atom_id res chain seq x y z
N MET A 1 8.55 -6.40 9.54
CA MET A 1 7.69 -7.01 8.50
C MET A 1 7.41 -5.99 7.39
N LEU A 2 7.25 -6.40 6.12
CA LEU A 2 6.86 -5.50 5.01
C LEU A 2 5.42 -5.78 4.58
N ILE A 3 4.59 -4.74 4.50
CA ILE A 3 3.18 -4.82 4.07
C ILE A 3 2.97 -3.88 2.89
N GLN A 4 2.21 -4.33 1.91
CA GLN A 4 1.69 -3.49 0.83
C GLN A 4 0.24 -3.12 1.13
N LEU A 5 -0.02 -1.82 1.14
CA LEU A 5 -1.35 -1.23 1.17
C LEU A 5 -1.68 -0.77 -0.24
N THR A 6 -2.85 -1.14 -0.75
CA THR A 6 -3.38 -0.60 -2.02
C THR A 6 -4.68 0.11 -1.72
N MET A 7 -4.76 1.36 -2.16
CA MET A 7 -5.88 2.25 -1.93
C MET A 7 -6.41 2.77 -3.25
N ARG A 8 -7.73 2.92 -3.30
CA ARG A 8 -8.46 3.40 -4.47
C ARG A 8 -9.40 4.51 -4.06
N LYS A 9 -9.75 5.39 -5.02
CA LYS A 9 -10.71 6.46 -4.80
C LYS A 9 -12.14 5.90 -4.80
N ALA A 10 -12.89 6.12 -3.72
CA ALA A 10 -14.22 5.54 -3.50
C ALA A 10 -15.29 6.02 -4.51
N HIS A 11 -15.11 7.20 -5.11
CA HIS A 11 -16.11 7.84 -5.98
C HIS A 11 -15.83 7.76 -7.49
N GLY A 12 -15.15 6.71 -7.95
CA GLY A 12 -15.27 6.19 -9.33
C GLY A 12 -14.86 7.09 -10.51
N LEU A 13 -14.48 8.35 -10.30
CA LEU A 13 -13.85 9.14 -11.35
C LEU A 13 -12.43 8.62 -11.54
N PRO A 14 -12.02 8.27 -12.79
CA PRO A 14 -10.68 7.82 -13.11
C PRO A 14 -9.73 9.01 -13.10
N MET A 15 -9.68 9.74 -11.99
CA MET A 15 -8.58 10.64 -11.73
C MET A 15 -7.44 9.76 -11.24
N PRO A 16 -6.28 9.76 -11.92
CA PRO A 16 -5.11 9.08 -11.38
C PRO A 16 -4.89 9.59 -9.95
N GLY A 17 -4.67 8.69 -8.99
CA GLY A 17 -4.33 9.10 -7.64
C GLY A 17 -3.22 10.14 -7.68
N SER A 18 -3.46 11.31 -7.07
CA SER A 18 -2.44 12.35 -7.07
C SER A 18 -1.29 11.91 -6.17
N PRO A 19 -0.02 12.17 -6.54
CA PRO A 19 1.10 11.99 -5.63
C PRO A 19 0.86 12.72 -4.30
N VAL A 20 0.16 13.85 -4.34
CA VAL A 20 -0.22 14.64 -3.16
C VAL A 20 -1.14 13.85 -2.23
N ASP A 21 -2.12 13.12 -2.76
CA ASP A 21 -3.03 12.30 -1.95
C ASP A 21 -2.25 11.17 -1.27
N GLY A 22 -1.32 10.54 -2.00
CA GLY A 22 -0.44 9.51 -1.43
C GLY A 22 0.42 10.05 -0.30
N ILE A 23 0.96 11.26 -0.46
CA ILE A 23 1.76 11.94 0.58
C ILE A 23 0.90 12.27 1.81
N ARG A 24 -0.34 12.73 1.64
CA ARG A 24 -1.25 13.01 2.77
C ARG A 24 -1.53 11.74 3.57
N ILE A 25 -1.85 10.65 2.90
CA ILE A 25 -2.06 9.37 3.56
C ILE A 25 -0.78 8.91 4.28
N MET A 26 0.39 9.04 3.65
CA MET A 26 1.67 8.73 4.30
C MET A 26 1.92 9.55 5.56
N ALA A 27 1.55 10.83 5.56
CA ALA A 27 1.72 11.73 6.69
C ALA A 27 0.85 11.31 7.90
N LEU A 28 -0.34 10.77 7.64
CA LEU A 28 -1.26 10.28 8.68
C LEU A 28 -0.87 8.91 9.25
N LEU A 29 -0.12 8.09 8.50
CA LEU A 29 0.37 6.81 9.01
C LEU A 29 1.31 7.00 10.21
N PRO A 30 1.43 6.02 11.12
CA PRO A 30 2.36 6.08 12.25
C PRO A 30 3.79 6.43 11.82
N SER A 31 4.40 7.44 12.44
CA SER A 31 5.75 7.93 12.10
C SER A 31 6.86 6.88 12.32
N ARG A 32 6.63 5.92 13.23
CA ARG A 32 7.56 4.80 13.49
C ARG A 32 7.66 3.80 12.33
N TRP A 33 6.71 3.79 11.40
CA TRP A 33 6.76 2.93 10.23
C TRP A 33 7.59 3.58 9.14
N HIS A 34 8.47 2.80 8.51
CA HIS A 34 9.10 3.23 7.27
C HIS A 34 8.11 3.04 6.12
N LYS A 35 7.94 4.07 5.30
CA LYS A 35 6.88 4.14 4.28
C LYS A 35 7.50 4.50 2.94
N ASP A 36 7.05 3.82 1.90
CA ASP A 36 7.44 4.09 0.52
C ASP A 36 6.16 4.19 -0.33
N LEU A 37 6.08 5.23 -1.16
CA LEU A 37 4.92 5.50 -2.02
C LEU A 37 5.24 5.12 -3.45
N THR A 38 4.42 4.23 -4.00
CA THR A 38 4.41 3.86 -5.41
C THR A 38 3.01 4.13 -5.97
N GLN A 39 2.93 4.60 -7.21
CA GLN A 39 1.66 4.71 -7.92
C GLN A 39 1.58 3.60 -8.97
N ALA A 40 0.44 2.91 -9.02
CA ALA A 40 0.19 1.85 -9.98
C ALA A 40 -1.22 1.98 -10.55
N THR A 41 -1.33 2.30 -11.84
CA THR A 41 -2.61 2.27 -12.59
C THR A 41 -3.74 3.06 -11.91
N GLY A 42 -3.43 4.25 -11.37
CA GLY A 42 -4.38 5.11 -10.68
C GLY A 42 -4.65 4.76 -9.21
N ASP A 43 -4.18 3.60 -8.73
CA ASP A 43 -4.18 3.24 -7.32
C ASP A 43 -2.96 3.84 -6.60
N ILE A 44 -3.16 4.18 -5.33
CA ILE A 44 -2.09 4.53 -4.41
C ILE A 44 -1.59 3.25 -3.74
N VAL A 45 -0.30 2.95 -3.90
CA VAL A 45 0.34 1.80 -3.30
C VAL A 45 1.37 2.28 -2.28
N ILE A 46 1.14 2.00 -1.00
CA ILE A 46 2.07 2.35 0.07
C ILE A 46 2.67 1.06 0.63
N ARG A 47 4.00 0.96 0.58
CA ARG A 47 4.74 -0.10 1.25
C ARG A 47 5.12 0.38 2.65
N VAL A 48 4.67 -0.32 3.67
CA VAL A 48 4.96 -0.02 5.07
C VAL A 48 5.81 -1.12 5.67
N ARG A 49 6.97 -0.75 6.23
CA ARG A 49 7.76 -1.63 7.07
C ARG A 49 7.44 -1.31 8.53
N THR A 50 6.86 -2.28 9.19
CA THR A 50 6.42 -2.19 10.60
C THR A 50 7.36 -2.93 11.54
N ASP A 51 7.25 -2.61 12.82
CA ASP A 51 7.90 -3.29 13.93
C ASP A 51 7.54 -4.79 13.95
N GLU A 52 8.40 -5.61 14.54
CA GLU A 52 8.26 -7.09 14.54
C GLU A 52 7.01 -7.59 15.25
N SER A 53 6.49 -6.84 16.23
CA SER A 53 5.28 -7.18 16.99
C SER A 53 3.98 -6.74 16.32
N THR A 54 4.05 -5.92 15.26
CA THR A 54 2.84 -5.43 14.57
C THR A 54 2.34 -6.48 13.60
N THR A 55 1.06 -6.85 13.68
CA THR A 55 0.41 -7.81 12.76
C THR A 55 -0.28 -7.10 11.59
N THR A 56 -0.52 -7.81 10.49
CA THR A 56 -1.27 -7.28 9.33
C THR A 56 -2.69 -6.84 9.70
N ALA A 57 -3.33 -7.52 10.66
CA ALA A 57 -4.65 -7.13 11.17
C ALA A 57 -4.60 -5.78 11.89
N GLN A 58 -3.58 -5.55 12.72
CA GLN A 58 -3.37 -4.25 13.37
C GLN A 58 -3.05 -3.15 12.36
N VAL A 59 -2.22 -3.43 11.36
CA VAL A 59 -1.98 -2.46 10.26
C VAL A 59 -3.26 -2.12 9.55
N ARG A 60 -4.07 -3.13 9.19
CA ARG A 60 -5.37 -2.92 8.54
C ARG A 60 -6.28 -2.04 9.39
N ALA A 61 -6.39 -2.30 10.69
CA ALA A 61 -7.23 -1.51 11.60
C ALA A 61 -6.78 -0.04 11.64
N VAL A 62 -5.48 0.21 11.83
CA VAL A 62 -4.90 1.57 11.84
C VAL A 62 -5.15 2.29 10.52
N VAL A 63 -4.93 1.61 9.39
CA VAL A 63 -5.12 2.20 8.06
C VAL A 63 -6.60 2.50 7.82
N THR A 64 -7.51 1.60 8.17
CA THR A 64 -8.96 1.83 8.05
C THR A 64 -9.42 3.01 8.89
N GLU A 65 -8.89 3.19 10.10
CA GLU A 65 -9.18 4.37 10.94
C GLU A 65 -8.67 5.66 10.28
N ILE A 66 -7.45 5.68 9.76
CA ILE A 66 -6.88 6.84 9.05
C ILE A 66 -7.74 7.25 7.85
N LEU A 67 -8.30 6.27 7.13
CA LEU A 67 -9.17 6.54 5.98
C LEU A 67 -10.54 7.10 6.36
N THR A 68 -10.87 7.24 7.65
CA THR A 68 -12.02 8.04 8.11
C THR A 68 -11.69 9.52 8.29
N ASN A 69 -10.42 9.91 8.15
CA ASN A 69 -10.01 11.31 8.24
C ASN A 69 -10.56 12.10 7.02
N PRO A 70 -11.27 13.22 7.23
CA PRO A 70 -11.84 14.04 6.15
C PRO A 70 -10.86 14.51 5.07
N GLU A 71 -9.56 14.55 5.36
CA GLU A 71 -8.53 14.92 4.38
C GLU A 71 -8.28 13.83 3.32
N VAL A 72 -8.66 12.58 3.62
CA VAL A 72 -8.41 11.38 2.81
C VAL A 72 -9.60 10.40 2.77
N ASP A 73 -10.78 10.79 3.25
CA ASP A 73 -12.01 9.97 3.33
C ASP A 73 -12.56 9.52 1.97
N ASN A 74 -12.06 10.14 0.91
CA ASN A 74 -12.33 9.77 -0.48
C ASN A 74 -11.55 8.53 -0.93
N TRP A 75 -10.71 7.94 -0.06
CA TRP A 75 -9.90 6.77 -0.32
C TRP A 75 -10.38 5.56 0.48
N GLU A 76 -10.40 4.41 -0.16
CA GLU A 76 -10.73 3.12 0.45
C GLU A 76 -9.54 2.16 0.39
N LEU A 77 -9.37 1.35 1.43
CA LEU A 77 -8.37 0.31 1.49
C LEU A 77 -8.84 -0.91 0.71
N VAL A 78 -8.29 -1.12 -0.48
CA VAL A 78 -8.61 -2.26 -1.35
C VAL A 78 -7.89 -3.52 -0.89
N THR A 79 -6.58 -3.42 -0.64
CA THR A 79 -5.78 -4.55 -0.16
C THR A 79 -4.80 -4.14 0.94
N CYS A 80 -4.59 -5.03 1.90
CA CYS A 80 -3.55 -4.93 2.92
C CYS A 80 -2.91 -6.31 3.06
N ARG A 81 -1.75 -6.50 2.43
CA ARG A 81 -1.10 -7.81 2.31
C ARG A 81 0.35 -7.75 2.75
N THR A 82 0.80 -8.78 3.46
CA THR A 82 2.22 -8.94 3.80
C THR A 82 2.99 -9.28 2.53
N LEU A 83 4.04 -8.52 2.25
CA LEU A 83 5.05 -8.89 1.27
C LEU A 83 6.04 -9.81 1.98
N LEU A 84 5.89 -11.11 1.80
CA LEU A 84 6.98 -12.04 2.10
C LEU A 84 8.13 -11.67 1.15
N ALA A 85 9.35 -11.66 1.66
CA ALA A 85 10.52 -11.71 0.81
C ALA A 85 10.44 -13.05 0.06
N LYS A 86 9.79 -13.08 -1.10
CA LYS A 86 10.00 -14.15 -2.04
C LYS A 86 11.45 -14.03 -2.45
N ASN A 87 12.24 -15.04 -2.09
CA ASN A 87 13.53 -15.27 -2.69
C ASN A 87 13.36 -15.12 -4.21
N HIS A 88 14.31 -14.43 -4.82
CA HIS A 88 14.38 -14.18 -6.25
C HIS A 88 14.67 -15.49 -6.98
N GLU A 89 13.67 -16.36 -7.12
CA GLU A 89 13.74 -17.57 -7.93
C GLU A 89 12.37 -17.78 -8.57
N GLU A 90 12.25 -17.32 -9.83
CA GLU A 90 11.37 -17.81 -10.91
C GLU A 90 11.20 -16.67 -11.95
N ASP A 91 12.24 -16.46 -12.76
CA ASP A 91 12.10 -16.07 -14.19
C ASP A 91 13.39 -16.43 -14.95
N ALA A 92 13.77 -17.70 -14.89
CA ALA A 92 14.84 -18.26 -15.71
C ALA A 92 14.44 -19.66 -16.20
N ALA A 93 13.32 -19.76 -16.92
CA ALA A 93 12.98 -20.96 -17.69
C ALA A 93 11.94 -20.69 -18.79
N GLU A 94 12.14 -19.69 -19.63
CA GLU A 94 11.56 -19.71 -20.98
C GLU A 94 12.67 -19.39 -21.99
N GLY A 95 12.98 -20.35 -22.87
CA GLY A 95 13.87 -20.12 -24.01
C GLY A 95 14.91 -21.20 -24.33
N GLY A 96 14.67 -22.47 -23.97
CA GLY A 96 15.40 -23.60 -24.56
C GLY A 96 14.60 -24.20 -25.71
N ASN A 97 14.68 -23.62 -26.91
CA ASN A 97 14.16 -24.25 -28.11
C ASN A 97 15.13 -24.04 -29.28
N GLN A 98 15.51 -25.18 -29.89
CA GLN A 98 16.41 -25.44 -31.02
C GLN A 98 17.92 -25.37 -30.80
#